data_AF-A0A529NFD4-F1
#
_entry.id   AF-A0A529NFD4-F1
#
_cell.length_a   1.000
_cell.length_b   1.000
_cell.length_c   1.000
_cell.angle_alpha   90.00
_cell.angle_beta   90.00
_cell.angle_gamma   90.00
#
_symmetry.space_group_name_H-M   'P 1'
#
loop_
_entity.id
_entity.type
_entity.pdbx_description
1 polymer ?
#
loop_
_entity_poly.entity_id
_entity_poly.type
_entity_poly.pdbx_seq_one_letter_code
_entity_poly.pdbx_strand_id
1 'polypeptide(L)'
;AVGLAGTIFMPHFASNWHLMAALYTIGLAHLGSQLSGHELASANAAFVLCYGVGMVLGPQAIGVGMDIFGPSGFGWSLGLFFAAYIALVGVRLIRKVL
;
A
#
# COMPACT_ATOMS: atom_id res chain seq x y z
N ALA A 1 0.30 2.46 21.45
CA ALA A 1 0.70 3.83 21.04
C ALA A 1 0.46 4.08 19.54
N VAL A 2 1.01 3.26 18.62
CA VAL A 2 0.89 3.47 17.16
C VAL A 2 -0.56 3.47 16.65
N GLY A 3 -1.42 2.55 17.12
CA GLY A 3 -2.84 2.54 16.73
C GLY A 3 -3.61 3.78 17.18
N LEU A 4 -3.33 4.28 18.39
CA LEU A 4 -3.99 5.46 18.96
C LEU A 4 -3.53 6.76 18.26
N ALA A 5 -2.24 6.84 17.93
CA ALA A 5 -1.70 7.90 17.06
C ALA A 5 -2.35 7.84 15.66
N GLY A 6 -2.44 6.64 15.07
CA GLY A 6 -3.13 6.42 13.79
C GLY A 6 -4.59 6.88 13.81
N THR A 7 -5.35 6.54 14.86
CA THR A 7 -6.75 6.98 15.01
C THR A 7 -6.90 8.48 15.23
N ILE A 8 -5.91 9.16 15.82
CA ILE A 8 -5.91 10.62 15.97
C ILE A 8 -5.63 11.30 14.62
N PHE A 9 -4.76 10.72 13.79
CA PHE A 9 -4.45 11.26 12.47
C PHE A 9 -5.46 10.87 11.38
N MET A 10 -6.20 9.77 11.57
CA MET A 10 -7.17 9.25 10.60
C MET A 10 -8.25 10.26 10.17
N PRO A 11 -8.85 11.08 11.05
CA PRO A 11 -9.76 12.15 10.65
C PRO A 11 -9.09 13.19 9.76
N HIS A 12 -7.83 13.54 10.01
CA HIS A 12 -7.10 14.50 9.20
C HIS A 12 -6.75 13.96 7.80
N PHE A 13 -6.44 12.67 7.68
CA PHE A 13 -6.25 12.01 6.39
C PHE A 13 -7.58 11.88 5.61
N ALA A 14 -8.68 11.54 6.30
CA ALA A 14 -10.00 11.46 5.68
C ALA A 14 -10.46 12.82 5.13
N SER A 15 -10.18 13.91 5.84
CA SER A 15 -10.50 15.28 5.39
C SER A 15 -9.65 15.75 4.20
N ASN A 16 -8.44 15.22 4.04
CA ASN A 16 -7.50 15.63 2.99
C ASN A 16 -7.21 14.49 2.00
N TRP A 17 -8.26 13.89 1.45
CA TRP A 17 -8.13 12.78 0.50
C TRP A 17 -7.22 13.11 -0.70
N HIS A 18 -7.09 14.40 -1.06
CA HIS A 18 -6.17 14.90 -2.08
C HIS A 18 -4.70 14.56 -1.84
N LEU A 19 -4.25 14.56 -0.57
CA LEU A 19 -2.87 14.17 -0.21
C LEU A 19 -2.63 12.69 -0.48
N MET A 20 -3.63 11.85 -0.26
CA MET A 20 -3.56 10.42 -0.56
C MET A 20 -3.64 10.17 -2.07
N ALA A 21 -4.50 10.88 -2.78
CA ALA A 21 -4.59 10.81 -4.24
C ALA A 21 -3.29 11.23 -4.95
N ALA A 22 -2.53 12.17 -4.35
CA ALA A 22 -1.25 12.62 -4.90
C ALA A 22 -0.18 11.51 -4.97
N LEU A 23 -0.27 10.46 -4.12
CA LEU A 23 0.68 9.34 -4.13
C LEU A 23 0.67 8.59 -5.47
N TYR A 24 -0.49 8.48 -6.12
CA TYR A 24 -0.60 7.89 -7.45
C TYR A 24 0.18 8.69 -8.49
N THR A 25 -0.01 10.02 -8.48
CA THR A 25 0.70 10.94 -9.39
C THR A 25 2.20 10.94 -9.15
N ILE A 26 2.64 10.91 -7.88
CA ILE A 26 4.06 10.81 -7.52
C ILE A 26 4.66 9.49 -8.04
N GLY A 27 3.94 8.38 -7.90
CA GLY A 27 4.36 7.07 -8.42
C GLY A 27 4.54 7.07 -9.94
N LEU A 28 3.59 7.65 -10.68
CA LEU A 28 3.69 7.80 -12.12
C LEU A 28 4.85 8.73 -12.53
N ALA A 29 5.05 9.85 -11.83
CA ALA A 29 6.16 10.75 -12.09
C ALA A 29 7.52 10.06 -11.88
N HIS A 30 7.63 9.21 -10.87
CA HIS A 30 8.84 8.43 -10.60
C HIS A 30 9.13 7.34 -11.65
N LEU A 31 8.09 6.72 -12.21
CA LEU A 31 8.23 5.80 -13.34
C LEU A 31 8.66 6.54 -14.62
N GLY A 32 8.04 7.69 -14.88
CA GLY A 32 8.34 8.54 -16.04
C GLY A 32 9.75 9.13 -16.06
N SER A 33 10.42 9.25 -14.90
CA SER A 33 11.81 9.72 -14.83
C SER A 33 12.86 8.62 -15.05
N GLN A 34 12.48 7.34 -14.89
CA GLN A 34 13.40 6.21 -15.00
C GLN A 34 13.25 5.42 -16.30
N LEU A 35 12.08 5.46 -16.95
CA LEU A 35 11.77 4.67 -18.14
C LEU A 35 11.21 5.55 -19.27
N SER A 36 11.42 5.15 -20.53
CA SER A 36 10.90 5.87 -21.70
C SER A 36 10.31 4.92 -22.75
N GLY A 37 9.48 5.44 -23.66
CA GLY A 37 8.90 4.67 -24.77
C GLY A 37 8.04 3.48 -24.32
N HIS A 38 8.27 2.31 -24.89
CA HIS A 38 7.48 1.09 -24.63
C HIS A 38 7.62 0.57 -23.19
N GLU A 39 8.80 0.72 -22.58
CA GLU A 39 9.06 0.26 -21.21
C GLU A 39 8.22 1.04 -20.20
N LEU A 40 8.06 2.35 -20.40
CA LEU A 40 7.23 3.19 -19.55
C LEU A 40 5.75 2.77 -19.60
N ALA A 41 5.23 2.44 -20.78
CA ALA A 41 3.86 1.97 -20.94
C ALA A 41 3.63 0.64 -20.20
N SER A 42 4.59 -0.29 -20.29
CA SER A 42 4.54 -1.58 -19.59
C SER A 42 4.62 -1.42 -18.07
N ALA A 43 5.46 -0.51 -17.58
CA ALA A 43 5.63 -0.24 -16.16
C ALA A 43 4.39 0.46 -15.56
N ASN A 44 3.79 1.41 -16.30
CA ASN A 44 2.53 2.02 -15.91
C ASN A 44 1.39 1.00 -15.86
N ALA A 45 1.32 0.07 -16.81
CA ALA A 45 0.32 -1.00 -16.79
C ALA A 45 0.50 -1.92 -15.56
N ALA A 46 1.73 -2.32 -15.25
CA ALA A 46 2.04 -3.10 -14.05
C ALA A 46 1.71 -2.32 -12.76
N PHE A 47 1.97 -1.02 -12.72
CA PHE A 47 1.66 -0.16 -11.58
C PHE A 47 0.15 -0.05 -11.33
N VAL A 48 -0.64 0.24 -12.37
CA VAL A 48 -2.10 0.32 -12.29
C VAL A 48 -2.71 -1.04 -11.90
N LEU A 49 -2.18 -2.14 -12.44
CA LEU A 49 -2.60 -3.49 -12.06
C LEU A 49 -2.37 -3.74 -10.57
N CYS A 50 -1.15 -3.46 -10.07
CA CYS A 50 -0.83 -3.64 -8.65
C CYS A 50 -1.72 -2.76 -7.76
N TYR A 51 -1.97 -1.52 -8.18
CA TYR A 51 -2.87 -0.60 -7.48
C TYR A 51 -4.30 -1.15 -7.44
N GLY A 52 -4.81 -1.65 -8.57
CA GLY A 52 -6.13 -2.28 -8.66
C GLY A 52 -6.26 -3.51 -7.77
N VAL A 53 -5.25 -4.39 -7.78
CA VAL A 53 -5.21 -5.57 -6.90
C VAL A 53 -5.26 -5.14 -5.43
N GLY A 54 -4.51 -4.11 -5.04
CA GLY A 54 -4.55 -3.55 -3.68
C GLY A 54 -5.93 -3.01 -3.29
N MET A 55 -6.61 -2.30 -4.21
CA MET A 55 -7.96 -1.77 -3.97
C MET A 55 -9.01 -2.86 -3.78
N VAL A 56 -8.83 -4.03 -4.41
CA VAL A 56 -9.75 -5.17 -4.25
C VAL A 56 -9.41 -5.98 -2.99
N LEU A 57 -8.14 -6.36 -2.82
CA LEU A 57 -7.73 -7.24 -1.72
C LEU A 57 -7.73 -6.54 -0.36
N GLY A 58 -7.39 -5.25 -0.31
CA GLY A 58 -7.25 -4.49 0.93
C GLY A 58 -8.54 -4.45 1.77
N PRO A 59 -9.65 -3.92 1.23
CA PRO A 59 -10.93 -3.85 1.95
C PRO A 59 -11.46 -5.23 2.34
N GLN A 60 -11.28 -6.24 1.48
CA GLN A 60 -11.73 -7.61 1.77
C GLN A 60 -10.95 -8.22 2.93
N ALA A 61 -9.62 -8.13 2.92
CA ALA A 61 -8.79 -8.63 4.01
C ALA A 61 -9.07 -7.91 5.34
N ILE A 62 -9.26 -6.59 5.30
CA ILE A 62 -9.63 -5.80 6.48
C ILE A 62 -11.02 -6.21 6.99
N GLY A 63 -12.00 -6.36 6.11
CA GLY A 63 -13.36 -6.79 6.46
C GLY A 63 -13.36 -8.16 7.12
N VAL A 64 -12.72 -9.15 6.50
CA VAL A 64 -12.57 -10.51 7.08
C VAL A 64 -11.85 -10.46 8.43
N GLY A 65 -10.80 -9.65 8.56
CA GLY A 65 -10.11 -9.48 9.84
C GLY A 65 -11.03 -8.89 10.92
N MET A 66 -11.88 -7.93 10.55
CA MET A 66 -12.87 -7.34 11.46
C MET A 66 -14.00 -8.29 11.82
N ASP A 67 -14.42 -9.17 10.91
CA ASP A 67 -15.44 -10.19 11.18
C ASP A 67 -14.95 -11.24 12.19
N ILE A 68 -13.66 -11.61 12.13
CA ILE A 68 -13.06 -12.63 13.00
C ILE A 68 -12.62 -12.05 14.35
N PHE A 69 -11.96 -10.88 14.35
CA PHE A 69 -11.31 -10.29 15.53
C PHE A 69 -12.02 -9.04 16.08
N GLY A 70 -13.22 -8.72 15.57
CA GLY A 70 -13.96 -7.51 15.92
C GLY A 70 -13.23 -6.23 15.49
N PRO A 71 -13.48 -5.08 16.14
CA PRO A 71 -12.87 -3.80 15.77
C PRO A 71 -11.32 -3.80 15.76
N SER A 72 -10.70 -4.66 16.57
CA SER A 72 -9.25 -4.82 16.62
C SER A 72 -8.67 -5.46 15.34
N GLY A 73 -9.50 -6.17 14.58
CA GLY A 73 -9.15 -6.84 13.33
C GLY A 73 -8.66 -5.90 12.22
N PHE A 74 -9.07 -4.64 12.25
CA PHE A 74 -8.54 -3.60 11.35
C PHE A 74 -7.02 -3.45 11.51
N GLY A 75 -6.56 -3.31 12.76
CA GLY A 75 -5.15 -3.15 13.08
C GLY A 75 -4.33 -4.42 12.76
N TRP A 76 -4.87 -5.59 13.09
CA TRP A 76 -4.23 -6.87 12.75
C TRP A 76 -4.08 -7.08 11.24
N SER A 77 -5.08 -6.70 10.45
CA SER A 77 -5.05 -6.82 8.98
C SER A 77 -4.00 -5.89 8.36
N LEU A 78 -3.91 -4.64 8.83
CA LEU A 78 -2.84 -3.72 8.41
C LEU A 78 -1.46 -4.23 8.83
N GLY A 79 -1.35 -4.75 10.06
CA GLY A 79 -0.12 -5.37 10.56
C GLY A 79 0.35 -6.52 9.67
N LEU A 80 -0.58 -7.36 9.22
CA LEU A 80 -0.29 -8.46 8.29
C LEU A 80 0.25 -7.93 6.95
N PHE A 81 -0.37 -6.91 6.35
CA PHE A 81 0.12 -6.32 5.10
C PHE A 81 1.52 -5.72 5.25
N PHE A 82 1.78 -4.98 6.34
CA PHE A 82 3.11 -4.44 6.60
C PHE A 82 4.14 -5.53 6.86
N ALA A 83 3.79 -6.58 7.61
CA ALA A 83 4.68 -7.72 7.84
C ALA A 83 5.01 -8.44 6.52
N ALA A 84 4.03 -8.66 5.65
CA ALA A 84 4.24 -9.24 4.33
C ALA A 84 5.15 -8.36 3.45
N TYR A 85 4.96 -7.04 3.48
CA TYR A 85 5.83 -6.10 2.76
C TYR A 85 7.27 -6.13 3.29
N ILE A 86 7.45 -6.11 4.62
CA ILE A 86 8.77 -6.21 5.26
C ILE A 86 9.44 -7.52 4.87
N ALA A 87 8.72 -8.65 4.88
CA ALA A 87 9.25 -9.93 4.45
C ALA A 87 9.70 -9.91 2.98
N LEU A 88 8.89 -9.34 2.08
CA LEU A 88 9.24 -9.19 0.66
C LEU A 88 10.51 -8.36 0.48
N VAL A 89 10.58 -7.18 1.13
CA VAL A 89 11.75 -6.30 1.08
C VAL A 89 12.98 -6.99 1.67
N GLY A 90 12.83 -7.68 2.80
CA GLY A 90 13.89 -8.46 3.43
C GLY A 90 14.45 -9.52 2.50
N VAL A 91 13.58 -10.31 1.84
CA VAL A 91 13.99 -11.32 0.85
C VAL A 91 14.72 -10.67 -0.32
N ARG A 92 14.23 -9.53 -0.83
CA ARG A 92 14.90 -8.81 -1.93
C ARG A 92 16.27 -8.27 -1.54
N LEU A 93 16.42 -7.74 -0.33
CA LEU A 93 17.69 -7.23 0.18
C LEU A 93 18.70 -8.37 0.36
N ILE A 94 18.28 -9.47 0.99
CA ILE A 94 19.14 -10.65 1.18
C ILE A 94 19.62 -11.19 -0.18
N ARG A 95 18.72 -11.30 -1.17
CA ARG A 95 19.08 -11.74 -2.53
C ARG A 95 19.99 -10.79 -3.30
N LYS A 96 20.10 -9.53 -2.90
CA LYS A 96 20.99 -8.55 -3.53
C LYS A 96 22.38 -8.53 -2.89
N VAL A 97 22.47 -8.95 -1.63
CA VAL A 97 23.72 -8.96 -0.84
C VAL A 97 24.48 -10.28 -1.01
N LEU A 98 23.77 -11.40 -1.15
CA LEU A 98 24.32 -12.70 -1.59
C LEU A 98 24.56 -12.72 -3.10
#